data_AF-A0A1Q2LHU6-F1
#
_entry.id   AF-A0A1Q2LHU6-F1
#
_cell.length_a   1.000
_cell.length_b   1.000
_cell.length_c   1.000
_cell.angle_alpha   90.00
_cell.angle_beta   90.00
_cell.angle_gamma   90.00
#
_symmetry.space_group_name_H-M   'P 1'
#
loop_
_entity.id
_entity.type
_entity.pdbx_description
1 polymer ?
#
loop_
_entity_poly.entity_id
_entity_poly.type
_entity_poly.pdbx_seq_one_letter_code
_entity_poly.pdbx_strand_id
1 'polypeptide(L)'
;MSQKLDLESLFIQHDLLLIDGYSLAKISFDNEYDLVLEPILKKLKKRIYLPYSIFEKLQGDPRIYKKYFGIQKYIVVSQEYNTINEAILANKNKKILVIVGDIITGNQVLRRKKTAVFFGKKDFSFFNKGKTKSQTHRTQTKKLNTDKIKIKGNIPALNETIHYKDKNKPVAIKLTKELAKGGEGIVYETDSNYLAKIYKTDEHNKDQLKVPKYTQQKLKKFEEVKLDEYSKQHIYLPLKTLYNNNNEWIGFLMNRAKGKPIQYILGGSKERNKHYPNCNYKDLIEMCINFLKLNIKLHEKDIIIGDINPNNVLFDTDNNISLIDCDSFQIDKFPCPVTTEAFLHPSHRGKNMNKFMRNLADEYYAIAVFLFLLAHVGRYPYDCKGSDRDKSQKEMRFPYIVGGNSGKAPDKGQEYWEKLDQTLQECFYQTFQKGGKYADEKNILKPEIWLKHFEKFHKSL
;
A
#
# COMPACT_ATOMS: atom_id res chain seq x y z
N MET A 1 1.50 -26.73 9.72
CA MET A 1 0.22 -27.30 9.26
C MET A 1 -0.49 -26.26 8.42
N SER A 2 -0.42 -26.39 7.10
CA SER A 2 -1.04 -25.48 6.14
C SER A 2 -2.56 -25.50 6.31
N GLN A 3 -3.20 -24.33 6.29
CA GLN A 3 -4.65 -24.24 6.07
C GLN A 3 -4.98 -25.09 4.85
N LYS A 4 -5.70 -26.21 5.06
CA LYS A 4 -6.17 -27.07 3.99
C LYS A 4 -7.18 -26.22 3.22
N LEU A 5 -6.72 -25.65 2.11
CA LEU A 5 -7.56 -24.82 1.28
C LEU A 5 -8.76 -25.64 0.80
N ASP A 6 -9.95 -25.07 0.92
CA ASP A 6 -11.17 -25.64 0.35
C ASP A 6 -11.17 -25.43 -1.18
N LEU A 7 -10.41 -26.28 -1.85
CA LEU A 7 -10.28 -26.30 -3.31
C LEU A 7 -11.63 -26.51 -3.99
N GLU A 8 -12.57 -27.19 -3.35
CA GLU A 8 -13.89 -27.44 -3.92
C GLU A 8 -14.71 -26.15 -4.04
N SER A 9 -14.83 -25.38 -2.95
CA SER A 9 -15.47 -24.06 -2.96
C SER A 9 -14.81 -23.13 -3.99
N LEU A 10 -13.49 -23.21 -4.12
CA LEU A 10 -12.74 -22.42 -5.09
C LEU A 10 -13.05 -22.82 -6.52
N PHE A 11 -13.06 -24.11 -6.85
CA PHE A 11 -13.47 -24.56 -8.18
C PHE A 11 -14.93 -24.23 -8.47
N ILE A 12 -15.81 -24.13 -7.48
CA ILE A 12 -17.20 -23.68 -7.68
C ILE A 12 -17.24 -22.19 -8.06
N GLN A 13 -16.46 -21.36 -7.36
CA GLN A 13 -16.42 -19.90 -7.48
C GLN A 13 -15.59 -19.38 -8.66
N HIS A 14 -14.72 -20.21 -9.25
CA HIS A 14 -13.76 -19.79 -10.28
C HIS A 14 -14.01 -20.48 -11.63
N ASP A 15 -13.92 -19.67 -12.68
CA ASP A 15 -14.18 -20.08 -14.06
C ASP A 15 -12.94 -20.59 -14.80
N LEU A 16 -11.75 -20.49 -14.17
CA LEU A 16 -10.46 -20.78 -14.78
C LEU A 16 -9.46 -21.36 -13.77
N LEU A 17 -8.90 -22.52 -14.07
CA LEU A 17 -7.68 -23.06 -13.44
C LEU A 17 -6.60 -23.16 -14.53
N LEU A 18 -5.38 -22.75 -14.18
CA LEU A 18 -4.21 -22.74 -15.06
C LEU A 18 -3.19 -23.75 -14.52
N ILE A 19 -2.80 -24.72 -15.35
CA ILE A 19 -1.81 -25.74 -14.98
C ILE A 19 -0.52 -25.49 -15.78
N ASP A 20 0.59 -25.27 -15.09
CA ASP A 20 1.93 -25.12 -15.70
C ASP A 20 2.36 -26.43 -16.40
N GLY A 21 2.72 -26.35 -17.68
CA GLY A 21 3.19 -27.46 -18.49
C GLY A 21 4.46 -28.11 -17.93
N TYR A 22 5.34 -27.34 -17.27
CA TYR A 22 6.51 -27.91 -16.58
C TYR A 22 6.11 -28.75 -15.36
N SER A 23 5.00 -28.39 -14.71
CA SER A 23 4.49 -29.14 -13.56
C SER A 23 3.88 -30.48 -13.95
N LEU A 24 3.29 -30.60 -15.15
CA LEU A 24 2.77 -31.88 -15.67
C LEU A 24 3.85 -32.98 -15.75
N ALA A 25 5.10 -32.59 -15.99
CA ALA A 25 6.21 -33.54 -16.07
C ALA A 25 6.64 -34.10 -14.71
N LYS A 26 6.15 -33.57 -13.58
CA LYS A 26 6.59 -33.94 -12.23
C LYS A 26 5.74 -35.05 -11.61
N ILE A 27 6.34 -35.84 -10.72
CA ILE A 27 5.65 -36.88 -9.92
C ILE A 27 4.67 -36.26 -8.92
N SER A 28 5.00 -35.10 -8.35
CA SER A 28 4.09 -34.40 -7.43
C SER A 28 2.75 -34.07 -8.08
N PHE A 29 2.75 -33.66 -9.36
CA PHE A 29 1.49 -33.40 -10.04
C PHE A 29 0.58 -34.64 -10.12
N ASP A 30 1.13 -35.83 -10.29
CA ASP A 30 0.34 -37.06 -10.39
C ASP A 30 -0.39 -37.34 -9.08
N ASN A 31 0.32 -37.24 -7.95
CA ASN A 31 -0.28 -37.41 -6.62
C ASN A 31 -1.37 -36.36 -6.35
N GLU A 32 -1.10 -35.10 -6.66
CA GLU A 32 -2.06 -34.02 -6.46
C GLU A 32 -3.26 -34.14 -7.43
N TYR A 33 -3.04 -34.66 -8.64
CA TYR A 33 -4.12 -34.91 -9.59
C TYR A 33 -5.03 -36.04 -9.07
N ASP A 34 -4.48 -37.20 -8.77
CA ASP A 34 -5.24 -38.39 -8.40
C ASP A 34 -5.93 -38.23 -7.04
N LEU A 35 -5.24 -37.67 -6.05
CA LEU A 35 -5.75 -37.56 -4.69
C LEU A 35 -6.66 -36.33 -4.47
N VAL A 36 -6.52 -35.28 -5.29
CA VAL A 36 -7.19 -34.00 -5.04
C VAL A 36 -7.98 -33.50 -6.25
N LEU A 37 -7.36 -33.38 -7.42
CA LEU A 37 -8.02 -32.73 -8.56
C LEU A 37 -9.11 -33.62 -9.18
N GLU A 38 -8.81 -34.90 -9.44
CA GLU A 38 -9.71 -35.84 -10.10
C GLU A 38 -11.03 -36.05 -9.33
N PRO A 39 -11.02 -36.27 -7.99
CA PRO A 39 -12.25 -36.39 -7.22
C PRO A 39 -13.13 -35.13 -7.31
N ILE A 40 -12.52 -33.95 -7.28
CA ILE A 40 -13.25 -32.67 -7.36
C ILE A 40 -13.81 -32.46 -8.78
N LEU A 41 -13.04 -32.74 -9.83
CA LEU A 41 -13.50 -32.61 -11.21
C LEU A 41 -14.67 -33.56 -11.52
N LYS A 42 -14.61 -34.81 -11.02
CA LYS A 42 -15.72 -35.77 -11.07
C LYS A 42 -16.97 -35.22 -10.41
N LYS A 43 -16.84 -34.75 -9.16
CA LYS A 43 -17.96 -34.20 -8.37
C LYS A 43 -18.60 -32.99 -9.06
N LEU A 44 -17.78 -32.10 -9.62
CA LEU A 44 -18.24 -30.87 -10.27
C LEU A 44 -18.61 -31.03 -11.75
N LYS A 45 -18.45 -32.23 -12.34
CA LYS A 45 -18.63 -32.51 -13.79
C LYS A 45 -17.86 -31.52 -14.69
N LYS A 46 -16.66 -31.12 -14.28
CA LYS A 46 -15.82 -30.15 -15.01
C LYS A 46 -14.81 -30.87 -15.91
N ARG A 47 -14.54 -30.28 -17.08
CA ARG A 47 -13.51 -30.72 -18.02
C ARG A 47 -12.40 -29.68 -18.19
N ILE A 48 -11.21 -30.17 -18.51
CA ILE A 48 -10.02 -29.40 -18.90
C ILE A 48 -10.04 -29.20 -20.40
N TYR A 49 -9.77 -28.00 -20.88
CA TYR A 49 -9.63 -27.64 -22.28
C TYR A 49 -8.16 -27.49 -22.61
N LEU A 50 -7.74 -28.13 -23.70
CA LEU A 50 -6.39 -28.04 -24.23
C LEU A 50 -6.43 -27.44 -25.65
N PRO A 51 -5.85 -26.25 -25.88
CA PRO A 51 -5.69 -25.70 -27.21
C PRO A 51 -4.79 -26.57 -28.09
N TYR A 52 -5.08 -26.63 -29.38
CA TYR A 52 -4.42 -27.54 -30.31
C TYR A 52 -2.90 -27.32 -30.40
N SER A 53 -2.44 -26.07 -30.40
CA SER A 53 -0.98 -25.77 -30.42
C SER A 53 -0.22 -26.24 -29.19
N ILE A 54 -0.88 -26.35 -28.03
CA ILE A 54 -0.27 -26.92 -26.83
C ILE A 54 -0.28 -28.44 -26.95
N PHE A 55 -1.37 -29.02 -27.46
CA PHE A 55 -1.46 -30.46 -27.73
C PHE A 55 -0.33 -30.95 -28.63
N GLU A 56 -0.06 -30.28 -29.77
CA GLU A 56 1.04 -30.64 -30.66
C GLU A 56 2.42 -30.58 -29.97
N LYS A 57 2.66 -29.54 -29.15
CA LYS A 57 3.91 -29.45 -28.36
C LYS A 57 4.06 -30.58 -27.36
N LEU A 58 2.96 -31.02 -26.74
CA LEU A 58 2.98 -32.12 -25.77
C LEU A 58 3.17 -33.48 -26.45
N GLN A 59 2.74 -33.66 -27.71
CA GLN A 59 3.06 -34.86 -28.49
C GLN A 59 4.57 -35.03 -28.73
N GLY A 60 5.31 -33.92 -28.82
CA GLY A 60 6.77 -33.94 -29.01
C GLY A 60 7.59 -34.38 -27.80
N ASP A 61 7.02 -34.43 -26.57
CA ASP A 61 7.69 -34.99 -25.38
C ASP A 61 7.02 -36.33 -25.00
N PRO A 62 7.65 -37.48 -25.29
CA PRO A 62 7.07 -38.80 -25.03
C PRO A 62 6.65 -39.04 -23.57
N ARG A 63 7.33 -38.41 -22.61
CA ARG A 63 7.04 -38.56 -21.17
C ARG A 63 5.76 -37.84 -20.79
N ILE A 64 5.57 -36.64 -21.33
CA ILE A 64 4.37 -35.83 -21.09
C ILE A 64 3.19 -36.37 -21.89
N TYR A 65 3.43 -36.84 -23.12
CA TYR A 65 2.42 -37.48 -23.96
C TYR A 65 1.80 -38.73 -23.31
N LYS A 66 2.60 -39.58 -22.66
CA LYS A 66 2.08 -40.75 -21.93
C LYS A 66 1.23 -40.36 -20.71
N LYS A 67 1.62 -39.31 -19.99
CA LYS A 67 0.83 -38.77 -18.86
C LYS A 67 -0.47 -38.11 -19.32
N TYR A 68 -0.42 -37.43 -20.47
CA TYR A 68 -1.60 -36.87 -21.13
C TYR A 68 -2.68 -37.94 -21.37
N PHE A 69 -2.29 -39.14 -21.77
CA PHE A 69 -3.22 -40.27 -21.95
C PHE A 69 -4.00 -40.65 -20.68
N GLY A 70 -3.41 -40.52 -19.48
CA GLY A 70 -4.09 -40.83 -18.21
C GLY A 70 -5.19 -39.83 -17.85
N ILE A 71 -5.03 -38.57 -18.27
CA ILE A 71 -5.95 -37.45 -17.97
C ILE A 71 -6.98 -37.22 -19.08
N GLN A 72 -6.87 -37.93 -20.22
CA GLN A 72 -7.73 -37.78 -21.41
C GLN A 72 -9.23 -37.83 -21.13
N LYS A 73 -9.68 -38.62 -20.15
CA LYS A 73 -11.11 -38.69 -19.75
C LYS A 73 -11.71 -37.35 -19.34
N TYR A 74 -10.88 -36.41 -18.88
CA TYR A 74 -11.30 -35.06 -18.49
C TYR A 74 -10.78 -33.96 -19.42
N ILE A 75 -9.95 -34.28 -20.42
CA ILE A 75 -9.43 -33.30 -21.37
C ILE A 75 -10.29 -33.26 -22.65
N VAL A 76 -10.67 -32.05 -23.04
CA VAL A 76 -11.22 -31.72 -24.36
C VAL A 76 -10.11 -31.05 -25.17
N VAL A 77 -9.58 -31.76 -26.17
CA VAL A 77 -8.77 -31.14 -27.23
C VAL A 77 -9.74 -30.48 -28.20
N SER A 78 -9.55 -29.20 -28.46
CA SER A 78 -10.35 -28.52 -29.48
C SER A 78 -9.46 -28.10 -30.63
N GLN A 79 -9.75 -28.63 -31.82
CA GLN A 79 -9.20 -28.15 -33.09
C GLN A 79 -9.79 -26.79 -33.50
N GLU A 80 -10.85 -26.32 -32.80
CA GLU A 80 -11.47 -25.02 -33.07
C GLU A 80 -10.62 -23.84 -32.57
N TYR A 81 -9.68 -24.07 -31.65
CA TYR A 81 -8.87 -23.01 -31.05
C TYR A 81 -7.37 -23.30 -31.20
N ASN A 82 -6.70 -22.48 -32.00
CA ASN A 82 -5.27 -22.56 -32.23
C ASN A 82 -4.49 -21.96 -31.06
N THR A 83 -5.06 -20.98 -30.36
CA THR A 83 -4.41 -20.32 -29.22
C THR A 83 -5.22 -20.40 -27.93
N ILE A 84 -4.53 -20.31 -26.78
CA ILE A 84 -5.19 -20.21 -25.45
C ILE A 84 -6.15 -18.99 -25.41
N ASN A 85 -5.80 -17.90 -26.08
CA ASN A 85 -6.59 -16.68 -26.13
C ASN A 85 -7.93 -16.87 -26.86
N GLU A 86 -7.94 -17.62 -27.96
CA GLU A 86 -9.17 -17.99 -28.68
C GLU A 86 -10.08 -18.85 -27.82
N ALA A 87 -9.50 -19.90 -27.21
CA ALA A 87 -10.25 -20.80 -26.33
C ALA A 87 -10.95 -20.06 -25.19
N ILE A 88 -10.26 -19.10 -24.56
CA ILE A 88 -10.83 -18.26 -23.49
C ILE A 88 -11.92 -17.32 -24.00
N LEU A 89 -11.74 -16.71 -25.18
CA LEU A 89 -12.71 -15.77 -25.74
C LEU A 89 -14.00 -16.47 -26.18
N ALA A 90 -13.87 -17.58 -26.89
CA ALA A 90 -15.02 -18.37 -27.37
C ALA A 90 -15.81 -19.01 -26.22
N ASN A 91 -15.13 -19.34 -25.13
CA ASN A 91 -15.75 -19.97 -23.95
C ASN A 91 -15.88 -18.99 -22.78
N LYS A 92 -15.97 -17.68 -23.06
CA LYS A 92 -16.02 -16.61 -22.04
C LYS A 92 -17.11 -16.80 -20.98
N ASN A 93 -18.21 -17.47 -21.35
CA ASN A 93 -19.38 -17.75 -20.52
C ASN A 93 -19.43 -19.21 -20.00
N LYS A 94 -18.43 -20.04 -20.28
CA LYS A 94 -18.34 -21.43 -19.81
C LYS A 94 -17.26 -21.55 -18.74
N LYS A 95 -17.45 -22.50 -17.81
CA LYS A 95 -16.46 -22.85 -16.78
C LYS A 95 -15.44 -23.81 -17.40
N ILE A 96 -14.23 -23.32 -17.72
CA ILE A 96 -13.19 -24.12 -18.39
C ILE A 96 -11.90 -24.16 -17.57
N LEU A 97 -11.28 -25.32 -17.49
CA LEU A 97 -9.95 -25.50 -16.91
C LEU A 97 -8.93 -25.53 -18.06
N VAL A 98 -7.78 -24.84 -18.01
CA VAL A 98 -6.86 -24.72 -19.15
C VAL A 98 -5.42 -25.04 -18.73
N ILE A 99 -4.68 -25.76 -19.57
CA ILE A 99 -3.23 -26.00 -19.40
C ILE A 99 -2.46 -24.87 -20.08
N VAL A 100 -1.47 -24.30 -19.38
CA VAL A 100 -0.56 -23.26 -19.88
C VAL A 100 0.86 -23.80 -19.88
N GLY A 101 1.60 -23.64 -20.98
CA GLY A 101 2.96 -24.19 -21.10
C GLY A 101 3.98 -23.61 -20.11
N ASP A 102 3.72 -22.43 -19.55
CA ASP A 102 4.62 -21.71 -18.64
C ASP A 102 3.90 -20.55 -17.90
N ILE A 103 4.57 -19.99 -16.88
CA ILE A 103 4.06 -18.89 -16.03
C ILE A 103 3.87 -17.55 -16.77
N ILE A 104 4.62 -17.29 -17.85
CA ILE A 104 4.51 -16.07 -18.67
C ILE A 104 3.22 -16.14 -19.50
N THR A 105 2.93 -17.30 -20.08
CA THR A 105 1.66 -17.58 -20.77
C THR A 105 0.48 -17.53 -19.80
N GLY A 106 0.65 -18.05 -18.58
CA GLY A 106 -0.30 -17.85 -17.48
C GLY A 106 -0.60 -16.37 -17.21
N ASN A 107 0.42 -15.52 -17.13
CA ASN A 107 0.27 -14.07 -16.93
C ASN A 107 -0.47 -13.35 -18.08
N GLN A 108 -0.33 -13.82 -19.33
CA GLN A 108 -1.08 -13.26 -20.46
C GLN A 108 -2.58 -13.58 -20.38
N VAL A 109 -2.92 -14.79 -19.95
CA VAL A 109 -4.32 -15.23 -19.71
C VAL A 109 -4.98 -14.41 -18.59
N LEU A 110 -4.21 -14.10 -17.54
CA LEU A 110 -4.65 -13.31 -16.39
C LEU A 110 -5.00 -11.85 -16.71
N ARG A 111 -4.58 -11.31 -17.86
CA ARG A 111 -4.96 -9.94 -18.27
C ARG A 111 -6.47 -9.77 -18.43
N ARG A 112 -7.22 -10.84 -18.72
CA ARG A 112 -8.62 -10.81 -19.15
C ARG A 112 -9.67 -11.24 -18.10
N LYS A 113 -9.29 -11.82 -16.95
CA LYS A 113 -10.21 -12.28 -15.89
C LYS A 113 -9.79 -11.75 -14.50
N LYS A 114 -10.70 -11.82 -13.50
CA LYS A 114 -10.51 -11.21 -12.17
C LYS A 114 -9.83 -12.13 -11.15
N THR A 115 -9.94 -13.45 -11.26
CA THR A 115 -9.31 -14.43 -10.35
C THR A 115 -8.96 -15.71 -11.09
N ALA A 116 -7.88 -16.39 -10.70
CA ALA A 116 -7.51 -17.71 -11.21
C ALA A 116 -6.81 -18.56 -10.15
N VAL A 117 -6.96 -19.88 -10.27
CA VAL A 117 -6.16 -20.86 -9.55
C VAL A 117 -4.99 -21.27 -10.44
N PHE A 118 -3.77 -21.37 -9.89
CA PHE A 118 -2.57 -21.77 -10.60
C PHE A 118 -1.94 -22.99 -9.94
N PHE A 119 -1.55 -24.00 -10.72
CA PHE A 119 -0.71 -25.10 -10.20
C PHE A 119 0.74 -24.90 -10.64
N GLY A 120 1.59 -24.50 -9.69
CA GLY A 120 2.98 -24.12 -9.94
C GLY A 120 4.00 -25.19 -9.53
N LYS A 121 5.27 -24.78 -9.40
CA LYS A 121 6.40 -25.70 -9.17
C LYS A 121 6.31 -26.56 -7.90
N LYS A 122 5.51 -26.18 -6.90
CA LYS A 122 5.42 -26.86 -5.60
C LYS A 122 3.99 -27.17 -5.16
N ASP A 123 3.02 -26.30 -5.44
CA ASP A 123 1.63 -26.41 -4.95
C ASP A 123 0.65 -25.54 -5.76
N PHE A 124 -0.65 -25.60 -5.41
CA PHE A 124 -1.66 -24.63 -5.82
C PHE A 124 -1.37 -23.23 -5.24
N SER A 125 -1.46 -22.20 -6.08
CA SER A 125 -1.41 -20.79 -5.70
C SER A 125 -2.57 -20.00 -6.30
N PHE A 126 -2.86 -18.85 -5.70
CA PHE A 126 -4.00 -18.02 -6.08
C PHE A 126 -3.52 -16.71 -6.67
N PHE A 127 -4.11 -16.35 -7.81
CA PHE A 127 -3.96 -15.03 -8.36
C PHE A 127 -5.32 -14.32 -8.31
N ASN A 128 -5.40 -13.28 -7.48
CA ASN A 128 -6.46 -12.30 -7.57
C ASN A 128 -5.91 -11.14 -8.40
N LYS A 129 -6.65 -10.69 -9.42
CA LYS A 129 -6.28 -9.45 -10.12
C LYS A 129 -6.41 -8.32 -9.09
N GLY A 130 -5.30 -8.00 -8.44
CA GLY A 130 -5.10 -6.66 -7.91
C GLY A 130 -5.43 -5.70 -9.06
N LYS A 131 -6.19 -4.64 -8.76
CA LYS A 131 -6.29 -3.50 -9.68
C LYS A 131 -4.89 -3.24 -10.24
N THR A 132 -4.77 -2.98 -11.55
CA THR A 132 -3.50 -2.47 -12.07
C THR A 132 -3.14 -1.30 -11.17
N LYS A 133 -2.06 -1.41 -10.38
CA LYS A 133 -1.79 -0.40 -9.35
C LYS A 133 -1.72 0.94 -10.05
N SER A 134 -2.70 1.82 -9.81
CA SER A 134 -2.81 3.10 -10.54
C SER A 134 -1.56 3.97 -10.35
N GLN A 135 -0.78 3.65 -9.31
CA GLN A 135 0.36 4.38 -8.80
C GLN A 135 1.72 3.82 -9.26
N THR A 136 1.73 2.87 -10.21
CA THR A 136 3.00 2.35 -10.80
C THR A 136 3.66 3.33 -11.75
N HIS A 137 2.89 4.22 -12.38
CA HIS A 137 3.39 5.21 -13.32
C HIS A 137 2.96 6.62 -12.91
N ARG A 138 3.89 7.56 -13.03
CA ARG A 138 3.64 8.99 -12.80
C ARG A 138 2.73 9.52 -13.90
N THR A 139 1.57 10.05 -13.53
CA THR A 139 0.59 10.62 -14.46
C THR A 139 0.31 12.08 -14.12
N GLN A 140 -0.04 12.89 -15.12
CA GLN A 140 -0.40 14.29 -14.89
C GLN A 140 -1.82 14.39 -14.30
N THR A 141 -2.04 15.34 -13.39
CA THR A 141 -3.34 15.58 -12.73
C THR A 141 -4.38 16.28 -13.63
N LYS A 142 -4.11 16.42 -14.93
CA LYS A 142 -4.79 17.30 -15.93
C LYS A 142 -6.31 17.13 -16.12
N LYS A 143 -7.01 16.29 -15.36
CA LYS A 143 -8.46 16.04 -15.52
C LYS A 143 -9.29 16.15 -14.23
N LEU A 144 -8.73 16.65 -13.12
CA LEU A 144 -9.50 16.85 -11.90
C LEU A 144 -10.09 18.26 -11.83
N ASN A 145 -11.36 18.36 -11.43
CA ASN A 145 -11.96 19.65 -11.12
C ASN A 145 -11.37 20.14 -9.79
N THR A 146 -10.55 21.19 -9.87
CA THR A 146 -9.90 21.86 -8.73
C THR A 146 -10.65 23.09 -8.24
N ASP A 147 -11.83 23.40 -8.79
CA ASP A 147 -12.68 24.46 -8.25
C ASP A 147 -12.99 24.17 -6.79
N LYS A 148 -13.21 25.22 -6.01
CA LYS A 148 -13.68 25.08 -4.63
C LYS A 148 -15.16 24.73 -4.60
N ILE A 149 -15.56 24.02 -3.54
CA ILE A 149 -16.96 23.67 -3.29
C ILE A 149 -17.65 24.91 -2.74
N LYS A 150 -18.73 25.34 -3.40
CA LYS A 150 -19.58 26.42 -2.88
C LYS A 150 -20.55 25.86 -1.82
N ILE A 151 -20.70 26.57 -0.72
CA ILE A 151 -21.68 26.31 0.33
C ILE A 151 -22.51 27.58 0.56
N LYS A 152 -23.80 27.43 0.79
CA LYS A 152 -24.74 28.51 1.12
C LYS A 152 -24.96 28.63 2.63
N GLY A 153 -24.80 27.52 3.36
CA GLY A 153 -24.88 27.48 4.81
C GLY A 153 -23.58 27.85 5.50
N ASN A 154 -23.68 28.25 6.76
CA ASN A 154 -22.52 28.44 7.63
C ASN A 154 -21.82 27.10 7.91
N ILE A 155 -20.51 27.18 8.20
CA ILE A 155 -19.78 26.06 8.77
C ILE A 155 -20.31 25.81 10.18
N PRO A 156 -20.72 24.57 10.50
CA PRO A 156 -21.28 24.28 11.81
C PRO A 156 -20.31 24.58 12.95
N ALA A 157 -20.82 25.19 14.02
CA ALA A 157 -20.07 25.54 15.21
C ALA A 157 -20.22 24.49 16.33
N LEU A 158 -19.43 24.64 17.39
CA LEU A 158 -19.56 23.83 18.60
C LEU A 158 -21.02 23.83 19.10
N ASN A 159 -21.51 22.68 19.55
CA ASN A 159 -22.89 22.40 19.96
C ASN A 159 -23.94 22.33 18.85
N GLU A 160 -23.58 22.59 17.59
CA GLU A 160 -24.50 22.39 16.47
C GLU A 160 -24.58 20.93 16.04
N THR A 161 -25.66 20.61 15.33
CA THR A 161 -25.92 19.28 14.76
C THR A 161 -25.47 19.25 13.31
N ILE A 162 -24.84 18.14 12.93
CA ILE A 162 -24.49 17.80 11.55
C ILE A 162 -25.03 16.40 11.25
N HIS A 163 -25.02 15.99 9.99
CA HIS A 163 -25.47 14.65 9.62
C HIS A 163 -24.53 13.94 8.67
N TYR A 164 -24.53 12.61 8.75
CA TYR A 164 -23.93 11.74 7.76
C TYR A 164 -25.00 10.78 7.24
N LYS A 165 -24.69 10.04 6.16
CA LYS A 165 -25.61 9.06 5.59
C LYS A 165 -25.17 7.65 5.96
N ASP A 166 -26.02 6.89 6.64
CA ASP A 166 -25.85 5.46 6.88
C ASP A 166 -26.88 4.67 6.08
N LYS A 167 -26.43 3.82 5.15
CA LYS A 167 -27.34 3.08 4.23
C LYS A 167 -28.39 4.02 3.59
N ASN A 168 -27.95 5.20 3.17
CA ASN A 168 -28.77 6.31 2.63
C ASN A 168 -29.74 7.00 3.59
N LYS A 169 -29.80 6.61 4.87
CA LYS A 169 -30.58 7.30 5.90
C LYS A 169 -29.73 8.37 6.58
N PRO A 170 -30.23 9.60 6.76
CA PRO A 170 -29.52 10.62 7.52
C PRO A 170 -29.46 10.22 8.99
N VAL A 171 -28.29 10.37 9.59
CA VAL A 171 -28.05 10.20 11.03
C VAL A 171 -27.45 11.49 11.56
N ALA A 172 -28.15 12.11 12.51
CA ALA A 172 -27.72 13.35 13.16
C ALA A 172 -26.70 13.05 14.27
N ILE A 173 -25.72 13.93 14.41
CA ILE A 173 -24.71 13.91 15.47
C ILE A 173 -24.40 15.35 15.89
N LYS A 174 -24.10 15.55 17.16
CA LYS A 174 -23.79 16.86 17.75
C LYS A 174 -22.28 17.04 17.90
N LEU A 175 -21.78 18.23 17.61
CA LEU A 175 -20.40 18.62 17.89
C LEU A 175 -20.25 18.99 19.37
N THR A 176 -19.42 18.27 20.12
CA THR A 176 -19.37 18.38 21.59
C THR A 176 -18.10 19.05 22.12
N LYS A 177 -16.99 18.98 21.38
CA LYS A 177 -15.72 19.63 21.76
C LYS A 177 -14.83 19.88 20.54
N GLU A 178 -14.18 21.04 20.47
CA GLU A 178 -13.10 21.28 19.51
C GLU A 178 -11.80 20.63 20.03
N LEU A 179 -11.19 19.74 19.24
CA LEU A 179 -9.97 19.03 19.61
C LEU A 179 -8.72 19.65 18.99
N ALA A 180 -8.81 20.04 17.72
CA ALA A 180 -7.68 20.58 16.98
C ALA A 180 -8.15 21.46 15.81
N LYS A 181 -7.34 22.46 15.49
CA LYS A 181 -7.58 23.41 14.40
C LYS A 181 -6.38 23.41 13.45
N GLY A 182 -6.54 22.80 12.28
CA GLY A 182 -5.53 22.76 11.22
C GLY A 182 -5.70 23.86 10.17
N GLY A 183 -4.86 23.86 9.13
CA GLY A 183 -4.96 24.85 8.03
C GLY A 183 -6.26 24.72 7.24
N GLU A 184 -6.66 23.49 6.93
CA GLU A 184 -7.80 23.18 6.06
C GLU A 184 -9.12 22.95 6.82
N GLY A 185 -9.07 22.61 8.10
CA GLY A 185 -10.25 22.14 8.84
C GLY A 185 -10.11 22.19 10.35
N ILE A 186 -11.19 21.86 11.03
CA ILE A 186 -11.30 21.74 12.48
C ILE A 186 -11.76 20.31 12.80
N VAL A 187 -11.13 19.70 13.79
CA VAL A 187 -11.51 18.37 14.29
C VAL A 187 -12.31 18.54 15.57
N TYR A 188 -13.50 17.97 15.57
CA TYR A 188 -14.42 17.96 16.69
C TYR A 188 -14.62 16.54 17.24
N GLU A 189 -14.78 16.46 18.55
CA GLU A 189 -15.46 15.36 19.21
C GLU A 189 -16.97 15.47 18.95
N THR A 190 -17.65 14.33 18.90
CA THR A 190 -19.09 14.26 18.69
C THR A 190 -19.78 13.57 19.86
N ASP A 191 -21.10 13.56 19.88
CA ASP A 191 -21.91 12.75 20.79
C ASP A 191 -21.98 11.26 20.38
N SER A 192 -21.24 10.88 19.35
CA SER A 192 -21.02 9.50 18.92
C SER A 192 -19.56 9.06 19.15
N ASN A 193 -19.23 7.81 18.82
CA ASN A 193 -17.85 7.30 18.91
C ASN A 193 -16.90 7.83 17.82
N TYR A 194 -17.38 8.71 16.93
CA TYR A 194 -16.60 9.28 15.84
C TYR A 194 -16.08 10.68 16.16
N LEU A 195 -14.97 11.03 15.51
CA LEU A 195 -14.52 12.42 15.36
C LEU A 195 -15.04 12.97 14.04
N ALA A 196 -15.36 14.26 14.00
CA ALA A 196 -15.74 14.98 12.80
C ALA A 196 -14.61 15.94 12.38
N LYS A 197 -14.06 15.77 11.18
CA LYS A 197 -13.23 16.81 10.54
C LYS A 197 -14.11 17.62 9.61
N ILE A 198 -14.24 18.91 9.91
CA ILE A 198 -15.03 19.87 9.13
C ILE A 198 -14.08 20.83 8.43
N TYR A 199 -14.19 20.97 7.12
CA TYR A 199 -13.35 21.87 6.34
C TYR A 199 -13.75 23.32 6.55
N LYS A 200 -12.77 24.21 6.62
CA LYS A 200 -12.97 25.65 6.75
C LYS A 200 -13.35 26.25 5.40
N THR A 201 -13.96 27.43 5.46
CA THR A 201 -14.16 28.28 4.30
C THR A 201 -12.89 29.03 3.93
N ASP A 202 -12.79 29.43 2.68
CA ASP A 202 -11.71 30.25 2.17
C ASP A 202 -11.72 31.64 2.84
N GLU A 203 -10.53 32.15 3.14
CA GLU A 203 -10.38 33.43 3.83
C GLU A 203 -10.81 34.60 2.94
N HIS A 204 -10.67 34.46 1.61
CA HIS A 204 -11.06 35.46 0.63
C HIS A 204 -12.47 35.23 0.07
N ASN A 205 -13.04 34.04 0.27
CA ASN A 205 -14.41 33.73 -0.15
C ASN A 205 -15.10 32.77 0.84
N LYS A 206 -15.86 33.34 1.77
CA LYS A 206 -16.55 32.59 2.84
C LYS A 206 -17.61 31.62 2.32
N ASP A 207 -18.05 31.75 1.07
CA ASP A 207 -19.02 30.83 0.46
C ASP A 207 -18.34 29.61 -0.18
N GLN A 208 -17.03 29.44 -0.02
CA GLN A 208 -16.26 28.35 -0.62
C GLN A 208 -15.44 27.60 0.43
N LEU A 209 -15.44 26.27 0.39
CA LEU A 209 -14.53 25.47 1.21
C LEU A 209 -13.08 25.62 0.73
N LYS A 210 -12.10 25.55 1.66
CA LYS A 210 -10.66 25.57 1.36
C LYS A 210 -10.17 24.37 0.56
N VAL A 211 -11.00 23.34 0.39
CA VAL A 211 -10.67 22.11 -0.33
C VAL A 211 -11.30 22.05 -1.72
N PRO A 212 -10.64 21.39 -2.69
CA PRO A 212 -11.16 21.26 -4.05
C PRO A 212 -12.38 20.33 -4.13
N LYS A 213 -13.21 20.50 -5.17
CA LYS A 213 -14.41 19.70 -5.45
C LYS A 213 -14.16 18.20 -5.50
N TYR A 214 -12.99 17.78 -5.99
CA TYR A 214 -12.67 16.36 -6.05
C TYR A 214 -12.54 15.71 -4.67
N THR A 215 -12.33 16.48 -3.59
CA THR A 215 -12.14 15.95 -2.23
C THR A 215 -13.32 15.10 -1.79
N GLN A 216 -14.57 15.52 -2.03
CA GLN A 216 -15.74 14.70 -1.70
C GLN A 216 -15.73 13.34 -2.41
N GLN A 217 -15.33 13.30 -3.69
CA GLN A 217 -15.23 12.05 -4.46
C GLN A 217 -14.09 11.16 -3.96
N LYS A 218 -12.97 11.78 -3.56
CA LYS A 218 -11.83 11.12 -2.92
C LYS A 218 -12.22 10.46 -1.60
N LEU A 219 -12.97 11.17 -0.75
CA LEU A 219 -13.43 10.61 0.53
C LEU A 219 -14.31 9.38 0.34
N LYS A 220 -15.25 9.42 -0.62
CA LYS A 220 -16.04 8.24 -1.00
C LYS A 220 -15.18 7.05 -1.41
N LYS A 221 -14.00 7.28 -2.00
CA LYS A 221 -13.05 6.20 -2.29
C LYS A 221 -12.42 5.61 -1.04
N PHE A 222 -12.14 6.40 -0.02
CA PHE A 222 -11.71 5.87 1.27
C PHE A 222 -12.81 5.07 1.99
N GLU A 223 -14.08 5.48 1.89
CA GLU A 223 -15.21 4.70 2.45
C GLU A 223 -15.31 3.28 1.86
N GLU A 224 -14.88 3.09 0.61
CA GLU A 224 -14.86 1.79 -0.09
C GLU A 224 -13.68 0.90 0.35
N VAL A 225 -12.67 1.43 1.04
CA VAL A 225 -11.44 0.70 1.39
C VAL A 225 -11.69 -0.30 2.51
N LYS A 226 -11.38 -1.57 2.25
CA LYS A 226 -11.41 -2.63 3.26
C LYS A 226 -9.99 -2.97 3.71
N LEU A 227 -9.66 -2.54 4.93
CA LEU A 227 -8.46 -2.92 5.66
C LEU A 227 -8.71 -4.22 6.46
N ASP A 228 -7.66 -4.95 6.79
CA ASP A 228 -7.73 -6.05 7.77
C ASP A 228 -7.89 -5.50 9.21
N GLU A 229 -8.24 -6.38 10.16
CA GLU A 229 -8.57 -5.98 11.53
C GLU A 229 -7.42 -5.26 12.25
N TYR A 230 -6.18 -5.66 12.01
CA TYR A 230 -5.02 -4.98 12.58
C TYR A 230 -4.86 -3.59 11.97
N SER A 231 -4.86 -3.50 10.64
CA SER A 231 -4.68 -2.23 9.93
C SER A 231 -5.80 -1.21 10.24
N LYS A 232 -7.05 -1.66 10.45
CA LYS A 232 -8.18 -0.80 10.85
C LYS A 232 -7.97 -0.10 12.20
N GLN A 233 -7.18 -0.69 13.10
CA GLN A 233 -6.91 -0.11 14.42
C GLN A 233 -5.82 0.97 14.36
N HIS A 234 -5.06 1.02 13.27
CA HIS A 234 -3.87 1.86 13.17
C HIS A 234 -3.87 2.81 11.97
N ILE A 235 -4.80 2.66 11.02
CA ILE A 235 -4.93 3.56 9.87
C ILE A 235 -6.30 4.23 9.92
N TYR A 236 -6.31 5.51 10.30
CA TYR A 236 -7.54 6.26 10.55
C TYR A 236 -8.04 6.94 9.27
N LEU A 237 -8.44 6.11 8.29
CA LEU A 237 -9.03 6.57 7.04
C LEU A 237 -10.37 7.31 7.26
N PRO A 238 -10.74 8.25 6.38
CA PRO A 238 -12.09 8.81 6.32
C PRO A 238 -13.15 7.70 6.18
N LEU A 239 -14.18 7.73 7.04
CA LEU A 239 -15.19 6.69 7.13
C LEU A 239 -16.52 7.05 6.45
N LYS A 240 -17.00 8.28 6.66
CA LYS A 240 -18.30 8.74 6.15
C LYS A 240 -18.27 10.23 5.85
N THR A 241 -18.76 10.63 4.68
CA THR A 241 -18.98 12.04 4.33
C THR A 241 -19.99 12.71 5.25
N LEU A 242 -19.68 13.95 5.68
CA LEU A 242 -20.48 14.79 6.57
C LEU A 242 -21.16 15.92 5.81
N TYR A 243 -22.34 16.31 6.29
CA TYR A 243 -23.19 17.32 5.71
C TYR A 243 -23.72 18.28 6.80
N ASN A 244 -23.90 19.56 6.44
CA ASN A 244 -24.57 20.55 7.29
C ASN A 244 -26.10 20.42 7.18
N ASN A 245 -26.86 21.18 7.97
CA ASN A 245 -28.34 21.15 7.97
C ASN A 245 -28.97 21.52 6.60
N ASN A 246 -28.25 22.21 5.72
CA ASN A 246 -28.68 22.49 4.34
C ASN A 246 -28.39 21.32 3.38
N ASN A 247 -27.94 20.17 3.90
CA ASN A 247 -27.53 18.99 3.15
C ASN A 247 -26.35 19.24 2.20
N GLU A 248 -25.51 20.21 2.53
CA GLU A 248 -24.27 20.53 1.82
C GLU A 248 -23.11 19.77 2.45
N TRP A 249 -22.23 19.20 1.62
CA TRP A 249 -21.08 18.47 2.11
C TRP A 249 -20.04 19.41 2.73
N ILE A 250 -19.53 19.07 3.90
CA ILE A 250 -18.64 19.93 4.69
C ILE A 250 -17.40 19.21 5.25
N GLY A 251 -17.34 17.87 5.17
CA GLY A 251 -16.26 17.14 5.81
C GLY A 251 -16.46 15.63 5.87
N PHE A 252 -15.90 14.99 6.89
CA PHE A 252 -16.04 13.55 7.13
C PHE A 252 -15.86 13.11 8.59
N LEU A 253 -16.40 11.93 8.88
CA LEU A 253 -16.20 11.20 10.13
C LEU A 253 -15.00 10.26 10.05
N MET A 254 -14.32 10.10 11.17
CA MET A 254 -13.22 9.17 11.36
C MET A 254 -13.22 8.59 12.78
N ASN A 255 -12.54 7.46 12.97
CA ASN A 255 -12.33 6.91 14.31
C ASN A 255 -11.37 7.80 15.11
N ARG A 256 -11.49 7.76 16.45
CA ARG A 256 -10.54 8.41 17.34
C ARG A 256 -9.22 7.64 17.38
N ALA A 257 -8.13 8.33 17.05
CA ALA A 257 -6.80 7.78 17.17
C ALA A 257 -6.28 7.77 18.62
N LYS A 258 -5.51 6.74 18.95
CA LYS A 258 -4.77 6.62 20.20
C LYS A 258 -3.28 6.90 19.96
N GLY A 259 -2.56 7.25 21.02
CA GLY A 259 -1.13 7.51 20.98
C GLY A 259 -0.78 8.99 20.93
N LYS A 260 0.52 9.26 20.76
CA LYS A 260 1.12 10.59 20.75
C LYS A 260 1.91 10.77 19.44
N PRO A 261 2.06 12.00 18.90
CA PRO A 261 2.88 12.22 17.71
C PRO A 261 4.32 11.71 17.88
N ILE A 262 4.83 10.98 16.91
CA ILE A 262 6.21 10.46 16.92
C ILE A 262 7.23 11.59 16.91
N GLN A 263 6.83 12.80 16.50
CA GLN A 263 7.61 14.01 16.68
C GLN A 263 8.13 14.20 18.12
N TYR A 264 7.46 13.70 19.16
CA TYR A 264 7.98 13.75 20.53
C TYR A 264 9.19 12.82 20.76
N ILE A 265 9.30 11.71 20.02
CA ILE A 265 10.48 10.85 20.02
C ILE A 265 11.64 11.54 19.30
N LEU A 266 11.33 12.19 18.17
CA LEU A 266 12.30 12.85 17.29
C LEU A 266 12.73 14.24 17.77
N GLY A 267 11.96 14.88 18.65
CA GLY A 267 12.17 16.24 19.17
C GLY A 267 13.31 16.37 20.18
N GLY A 268 14.06 15.30 20.45
CA GLY A 268 15.20 15.27 21.36
C GLY A 268 14.95 14.48 22.64
N SER A 269 16.00 14.35 23.46
CA SER A 269 15.97 13.50 24.67
C SER A 269 14.96 13.98 25.71
N LYS A 270 14.78 15.29 25.89
CA LYS A 270 13.85 15.85 26.87
C LYS A 270 12.40 15.45 26.56
N GLU A 271 11.95 15.67 25.33
CA GLU A 271 10.57 15.32 24.92
C GLU A 271 10.37 13.81 24.88
N ARG A 272 11.35 13.05 24.38
CA ARG A 272 11.28 11.58 24.40
C ARG A 272 11.16 11.05 25.83
N ASN A 273 12.00 11.50 26.76
CA ASN A 273 11.96 11.03 28.15
C ASN A 273 10.66 11.43 28.86
N LYS A 274 10.04 12.56 28.47
CA LYS A 274 8.74 12.98 29.00
C LYS A 274 7.60 12.12 28.47
N HIS A 275 7.61 11.80 27.17
CA HIS A 275 6.48 11.16 26.51
C HIS A 275 6.60 9.63 26.43
N TYR A 276 7.82 9.10 26.50
CA TYR A 276 8.20 7.69 26.54
C TYR A 276 9.51 7.47 27.35
N PRO A 277 9.46 7.55 28.68
CA PRO A 277 10.64 7.53 29.56
C PRO A 277 11.61 6.36 29.38
N ASN A 278 11.08 5.17 29.04
CA ASN A 278 11.84 3.93 28.95
C ASN A 278 12.09 3.46 27.50
N CYS A 279 11.94 4.37 26.53
CA CYS A 279 12.16 4.05 25.12
C CYS A 279 13.62 3.70 24.87
N ASN A 280 13.88 2.42 24.57
CA ASN A 280 15.19 1.91 24.22
C ASN A 280 15.37 1.85 22.68
N TYR A 281 16.57 1.49 22.23
CA TYR A 281 16.85 1.45 20.78
C TYR A 281 16.04 0.38 20.04
N LYS A 282 15.81 -0.77 20.67
CA LYS A 282 15.02 -1.87 20.12
C LYS A 282 13.56 -1.46 19.88
N ASP A 283 12.98 -0.64 20.77
CA ASP A 283 11.65 -0.06 20.61
C ASP A 283 11.55 0.81 19.33
N LEU A 284 12.58 1.62 19.06
CA LEU A 284 12.62 2.47 17.85
C LEU A 284 12.67 1.63 16.56
N ILE A 285 13.40 0.51 16.60
CA ILE A 285 13.49 -0.44 15.49
C ILE A 285 12.16 -1.20 15.32
N GLU A 286 11.48 -1.53 16.41
CA GLU A 286 10.12 -2.11 16.36
C GLU A 286 9.11 -1.13 15.75
N MET A 287 9.16 0.15 16.11
CA MET A 287 8.35 1.18 15.48
C MET A 287 8.63 1.33 13.97
N CYS A 288 9.89 1.20 13.54
CA CYS A 288 10.24 1.16 12.11
C CYS A 288 9.54 -0.01 11.39
N ILE A 289 9.54 -1.19 12.01
CA ILE A 289 8.87 -2.40 11.50
C ILE A 289 7.36 -2.18 11.40
N ASN A 290 6.74 -1.64 12.45
CA ASN A 290 5.30 -1.41 12.49
C ASN A 290 4.88 -0.36 11.46
N PHE A 291 5.65 0.73 11.29
CA PHE A 291 5.45 1.69 10.20
C PHE A 291 5.52 1.03 8.83
N LEU A 292 6.53 0.19 8.56
CA LEU A 292 6.68 -0.54 7.30
C LEU A 292 5.49 -1.44 6.99
N LYS A 293 5.00 -2.19 7.99
CA LYS A 293 3.83 -3.05 7.85
C LYS A 293 2.60 -2.26 7.39
N LEU A 294 2.32 -1.10 8.00
CA LEU A 294 1.20 -0.26 7.61
C LEU A 294 1.34 0.30 6.19
N ASN A 295 2.54 0.74 5.81
CA ASN A 295 2.80 1.23 4.45
C ASN A 295 2.57 0.14 3.40
N ILE A 296 3.05 -1.08 3.64
CA ILE A 296 2.80 -2.23 2.76
C ILE A 296 1.30 -2.46 2.61
N LYS A 297 0.53 -2.39 3.70
CA LYS A 297 -0.94 -2.54 3.68
C LYS A 297 -1.65 -1.44 2.89
N LEU A 298 -1.20 -0.19 3.00
CA LEU A 298 -1.71 0.90 2.16
C LEU A 298 -1.39 0.67 0.68
N HIS A 299 -0.17 0.25 0.35
CA HIS A 299 0.25 -0.02 -1.02
C HIS A 299 -0.47 -1.23 -1.65
N GLU A 300 -0.94 -2.20 -0.85
CA GLU A 300 -1.81 -3.30 -1.31
C GLU A 300 -3.20 -2.78 -1.73
N LYS A 301 -3.62 -1.61 -1.23
CA LYS A 301 -4.90 -0.96 -1.54
C LYS A 301 -4.79 0.18 -2.56
N ASP A 302 -3.62 0.34 -3.20
CA ASP A 302 -3.31 1.46 -4.09
C ASP A 302 -3.48 2.83 -3.41
N ILE A 303 -2.99 2.93 -2.17
CA ILE A 303 -2.94 4.16 -1.38
C ILE A 303 -1.48 4.53 -1.11
N ILE A 304 -1.15 5.79 -1.35
CA ILE A 304 0.15 6.42 -1.07
C ILE A 304 -0.07 7.49 -0.02
N ILE A 305 0.74 7.53 1.05
CA ILE A 305 0.64 8.60 2.07
C ILE A 305 0.98 9.94 1.40
N GLY A 306 2.05 9.96 0.63
CA GLY A 306 2.48 11.09 -0.20
C GLY A 306 3.15 12.22 0.57
N ASP A 307 2.68 12.51 1.79
CA ASP A 307 3.29 13.45 2.73
C ASP A 307 3.50 12.78 4.08
N ILE A 308 4.56 11.99 4.20
CA ILE A 308 4.95 11.40 5.48
C ILE A 308 5.40 12.53 6.41
N ASN A 309 4.55 12.84 7.39
CA ASN A 309 4.78 13.90 8.38
C ASN A 309 4.82 13.28 9.78
N PRO A 310 5.93 13.42 10.55
CA PRO A 310 6.02 12.89 11.92
C PRO A 310 4.96 13.41 12.90
N ASN A 311 4.26 14.51 12.60
CA ASN A 311 3.14 14.95 13.43
C ASN A 311 1.87 14.12 13.20
N ASN A 312 1.75 13.47 12.04
CA ASN A 312 0.61 12.63 11.64
C ASN A 312 0.88 11.12 11.79
N VAL A 313 2.08 10.76 12.27
CA VAL A 313 2.42 9.40 12.69
C VAL A 313 2.42 9.38 14.21
N LEU A 314 1.54 8.58 14.79
CA LEU A 314 1.42 8.43 16.23
C LEU A 314 2.13 7.15 16.70
N PHE A 315 2.60 7.17 17.93
CA PHE A 315 3.12 6.00 18.64
C PHE A 315 2.39 5.82 19.97
N ASP A 316 2.37 4.59 20.48
CA ASP A 316 2.05 4.29 21.88
C ASP A 316 3.22 3.61 22.59
N THR A 317 3.05 3.32 23.88
CA THR A 317 4.09 2.70 24.72
C THR A 317 4.30 1.21 24.44
N ASP A 318 3.49 0.62 23.56
CA ASP A 318 3.62 -0.76 23.09
C ASP A 318 4.25 -0.80 21.68
N ASN A 319 4.94 0.29 21.29
CA ASN A 319 5.61 0.47 20.00
C ASN A 319 4.70 0.39 18.78
N ASN A 320 3.38 0.45 18.95
CA ASN A 320 2.47 0.48 17.80
C ASN A 320 2.59 1.82 17.10
N ILE A 321 2.43 1.79 15.78
CA ILE A 321 2.34 3.00 14.96
C ILE A 321 0.92 3.17 14.51
N SER A 322 0.44 4.41 14.47
CA SER A 322 -0.85 4.77 13.90
C SER A 322 -0.74 5.97 12.97
N LEU A 323 -1.53 6.00 11.91
CA LEU A 323 -1.55 7.05 10.89
C LEU A 323 -2.85 7.84 10.98
N ILE A 324 -2.74 9.16 11.13
CA ILE A 324 -3.87 10.09 11.11
C ILE A 324 -3.78 11.03 9.91
N ASP A 325 -4.77 11.91 9.76
CA ASP A 325 -4.83 12.91 8.68
C ASP A 325 -4.78 12.28 7.27
N CYS A 326 -5.43 11.11 7.16
CA CYS A 326 -5.37 10.27 5.97
C CYS A 326 -6.22 10.78 4.80
N ASP A 327 -7.02 11.84 4.96
CA ASP A 327 -7.77 12.45 3.85
C ASP A 327 -6.87 13.10 2.80
N SER A 328 -5.64 13.44 3.20
CA SER A 328 -4.59 13.92 2.30
C SER A 328 -4.02 12.82 1.39
N PHE A 329 -4.08 11.54 1.78
CA PHE A 329 -3.40 10.44 1.08
C PHE A 329 -3.83 10.30 -0.39
N GLN A 330 -2.95 9.88 -1.27
CA GLN A 330 -3.28 9.64 -2.68
C GLN A 330 -4.01 8.30 -2.85
N ILE A 331 -5.13 8.31 -3.57
CA ILE A 331 -5.91 7.11 -3.89
C ILE A 331 -6.55 7.24 -5.28
N ASP A 332 -6.55 6.14 -6.06
CA ASP A 332 -7.09 6.12 -7.41
C ASP A 332 -6.47 7.22 -8.30
N LYS A 333 -7.28 8.18 -8.76
CA LYS A 333 -6.87 9.35 -9.55
C LYS A 333 -6.72 10.63 -8.73
N PHE A 334 -6.94 10.59 -7.42
CA PHE A 334 -6.97 11.76 -6.56
C PHE A 334 -5.63 11.95 -5.85
N PRO A 335 -4.93 13.09 -6.04
CA PRO A 335 -3.58 13.30 -5.55
C PRO A 335 -3.55 13.57 -4.04
N CYS A 336 -2.34 13.47 -3.48
CA CYS A 336 -1.97 14.13 -2.24
C CYS A 336 -1.42 15.54 -2.57
N PRO A 337 -2.08 16.64 -2.12
CA PRO A 337 -1.78 18.02 -2.54
C PRO A 337 -0.71 18.73 -1.71
N VAL A 338 -0.12 18.04 -0.74
CA VAL A 338 0.86 18.58 0.21
C VAL A 338 2.17 17.83 0.06
N THR A 339 3.29 18.45 0.43
CA THR A 339 4.60 17.80 0.38
C THR A 339 5.52 18.38 1.45
N THR A 340 6.34 17.52 2.03
CA THR A 340 7.47 17.91 2.87
C THR A 340 8.78 17.71 2.09
N GLU A 341 9.48 18.81 1.77
CA GLU A 341 10.68 18.79 0.91
C GLU A 341 11.78 17.83 1.39
N ALA A 342 11.96 17.66 2.70
CA ALA A 342 12.96 16.74 3.25
C ALA A 342 12.71 15.28 2.88
N PHE A 343 11.45 14.91 2.59
CA PHE A 343 11.05 13.56 2.20
C PHE A 343 11.01 13.36 0.67
N LEU A 344 11.23 14.42 -0.11
CA LEU A 344 11.27 14.30 -1.57
C LEU A 344 12.60 13.72 -2.04
N HIS A 345 12.49 12.84 -3.04
CA HIS A 345 13.65 12.45 -3.82
C HIS A 345 14.34 13.70 -4.41
N PRO A 346 15.68 13.80 -4.40
CA PRO A 346 16.39 15.02 -4.83
C PRO A 346 16.04 15.53 -6.23
N SER A 347 15.70 14.62 -7.15
CA SER A 347 15.21 14.95 -8.50
C SER A 347 13.86 15.69 -8.52
N HIS A 348 13.07 15.63 -7.44
CA HIS A 348 11.76 16.26 -7.30
C HIS A 348 11.79 17.55 -6.48
N ARG A 349 12.92 17.87 -5.87
CA ARG A 349 13.05 19.06 -5.05
C ARG A 349 12.74 20.32 -5.84
N GLY A 350 11.95 21.22 -5.26
CA GLY A 350 11.52 22.47 -5.91
C GLY A 350 10.55 22.29 -7.08
N LYS A 351 10.13 21.06 -7.40
CA LYS A 351 9.05 20.83 -8.36
C LYS A 351 7.71 21.01 -7.67
N ASN A 352 6.75 21.58 -8.39
CA ASN A 352 5.38 21.66 -7.90
C ASN A 352 4.72 20.26 -7.95
N MET A 353 4.73 19.59 -6.80
CA MET A 353 4.17 18.25 -6.62
C MET A 353 2.65 18.18 -6.88
N ASN A 354 1.93 19.31 -6.88
CA ASN A 354 0.49 19.35 -7.14
C ASN A 354 0.14 19.14 -8.62
N LYS A 355 1.14 19.17 -9.50
CA LYS A 355 0.97 19.00 -10.96
C LYS A 355 1.00 17.54 -11.42
N PHE A 356 1.34 16.59 -10.55
CA PHE A 356 1.44 15.18 -10.92
C PHE A 356 1.04 14.22 -9.79
N MET A 357 0.61 13.03 -10.18
CA MET A 357 0.36 11.90 -9.28
C MET A 357 1.69 11.29 -8.88
N ARG A 358 1.90 11.10 -7.58
CA ARG A 358 3.08 10.37 -7.08
C ARG A 358 3.03 8.93 -7.56
N ASN A 359 4.20 8.35 -7.77
CA ASN A 359 4.32 6.90 -7.96
C ASN A 359 4.83 6.24 -6.68
N LEU A 360 4.83 4.91 -6.65
CA LEU A 360 5.36 4.15 -5.50
C LEU A 360 6.84 4.44 -5.22
N ALA A 361 7.63 4.84 -6.23
CA ALA A 361 9.03 5.17 -6.04
C ALA A 361 9.20 6.44 -5.17
N ASP A 362 8.38 7.47 -5.37
CA ASP A 362 8.35 8.65 -4.50
C ASP A 362 8.11 8.27 -3.04
N GLU A 363 7.13 7.39 -2.82
CA GLU A 363 6.73 6.94 -1.50
C GLU A 363 7.81 6.07 -0.84
N TYR A 364 8.45 5.17 -1.59
CA TYR A 364 9.52 4.32 -1.07
C TYR A 364 10.73 5.13 -0.61
N TYR A 365 11.07 6.21 -1.31
CA TYR A 365 12.12 7.12 -0.87
C TYR A 365 11.72 7.83 0.43
N ALA A 366 10.50 8.36 0.50
CA ALA A 366 9.99 9.02 1.69
C ALA A 366 9.95 8.07 2.91
N ILE A 367 9.59 6.80 2.70
CA ILE A 367 9.69 5.74 3.71
C ILE A 367 11.13 5.56 4.17
N ALA A 368 12.10 5.47 3.26
CA ALA A 368 13.52 5.35 3.63
C ALA A 368 13.99 6.54 4.48
N VAL A 369 13.60 7.77 4.12
CA VAL A 369 13.91 8.98 4.91
C VAL A 369 13.30 8.88 6.31
N PHE A 370 12.05 8.45 6.44
CA PHE A 370 11.38 8.29 7.73
C PHE A 370 12.03 7.21 8.61
N LEU A 371 12.39 6.07 8.02
CA LEU A 371 13.10 4.99 8.72
C LEU A 371 14.45 5.47 9.25
N PHE A 372 15.19 6.22 8.43
CA PHE A 372 16.44 6.81 8.88
C PHE A 372 16.20 7.78 10.03
N LEU A 373 15.21 8.66 9.91
CA LEU A 373 14.85 9.65 10.92
C LEU A 373 14.52 8.99 12.27
N LEU A 374 13.77 7.88 12.26
CA LEU A 374 13.40 7.17 13.48
C LEU A 374 14.58 6.39 14.08
N ALA A 375 15.33 5.65 13.24
CA ALA A 375 16.52 4.92 13.68
C ALA A 375 17.67 5.83 14.14
N HIS A 376 17.67 7.11 13.75
CA HIS A 376 18.66 8.11 14.16
C HIS A 376 18.06 9.23 15.02
N VAL A 377 16.89 8.99 15.61
CA VAL A 377 16.28 9.84 16.64
C VAL A 377 16.20 11.32 16.23
N GLY A 378 15.61 11.56 15.06
CA GLY A 378 15.34 12.89 14.52
C GLY A 378 16.45 13.47 13.63
N ARG A 379 17.52 12.73 13.34
CA ARG A 379 18.53 13.14 12.34
C ARG A 379 18.10 12.78 10.93
N TYR A 380 18.21 13.74 10.02
CA TYR A 380 17.92 13.50 8.61
C TYR A 380 19.12 12.86 7.91
N PRO A 381 18.90 12.09 6.82
CA PRO A 381 19.99 11.41 6.10
C PRO A 381 21.13 12.33 5.65
N TYR A 382 20.82 13.57 5.28
CA TYR A 382 21.79 14.52 4.73
C TYR A 382 22.22 15.61 5.72
N ASP A 383 21.94 15.45 7.01
CA ASP A 383 22.51 16.33 8.04
C ASP A 383 24.03 16.15 8.05
N CYS A 384 24.77 17.18 7.68
CA CYS A 384 26.22 17.13 7.49
C CYS A 384 26.91 18.27 8.24
N LYS A 385 28.00 17.98 8.97
CA LYS A 385 28.85 19.01 9.56
C LYS A 385 29.42 19.90 8.45
N GLY A 386 29.35 21.22 8.66
CA GLY A 386 29.91 22.20 7.73
C GLY A 386 29.21 22.32 6.37
N SER A 387 28.04 21.71 6.18
CA SER A 387 27.24 21.88 4.95
C SER A 387 25.76 22.01 5.28
N ASP A 388 25.07 22.87 4.54
CA ASP A 388 23.62 22.92 4.56
C ASP A 388 23.01 21.58 4.12
N ARG A 389 21.97 21.12 4.83
CA ARG A 389 21.30 19.82 4.57
C ARG A 389 20.68 19.81 3.19
N ASP A 390 20.06 20.92 2.78
CA ASP A 390 19.32 20.98 1.54
C ASP A 390 20.27 20.91 0.34
N LYS A 391 21.42 21.58 0.44
CA LYS A 391 22.55 21.44 -0.49
C LYS A 391 23.07 20.00 -0.53
N SER A 392 23.27 19.36 0.63
CA SER A 392 23.76 17.98 0.71
C SER A 392 22.79 16.98 0.09
N GLN A 393 21.49 17.14 0.33
CA GLN A 393 20.45 16.31 -0.29
C GLN A 393 20.37 16.52 -1.80
N LYS A 394 20.43 17.77 -2.28
CA LYS A 394 20.43 18.08 -3.73
C LYS A 394 21.58 17.39 -4.46
N GLU A 395 22.74 17.31 -3.82
CA GLU A 395 23.93 16.67 -4.37
C GLU A 395 24.05 15.18 -4.03
N MET A 396 23.10 14.63 -3.25
CA MET A 396 23.12 13.28 -2.70
C MET A 396 24.44 12.96 -1.98
N ARG A 397 24.98 13.93 -1.25
CA ARG A 397 26.14 13.76 -0.38
C ARG A 397 25.70 13.20 0.96
N PHE A 398 25.66 11.88 1.05
CA PHE A 398 25.36 11.19 2.30
C PHE A 398 26.62 11.16 3.18
N PRO A 399 26.56 11.65 4.43
CA PRO A 399 27.77 11.86 5.23
C PRO A 399 28.23 10.60 5.96
N TYR A 400 27.54 9.46 5.86
CA TYR A 400 27.91 8.23 6.56
C TYR A 400 28.63 7.25 5.63
N ILE A 401 29.52 6.44 6.20
CA ILE A 401 30.23 5.37 5.47
C ILE A 401 29.97 4.03 6.17
N VAL A 402 29.77 2.97 5.38
CA VAL A 402 29.53 1.62 5.90
C VAL A 402 30.77 1.14 6.67
N GLY A 403 30.58 0.65 7.89
CA GLY A 403 31.67 0.13 8.72
C GLY A 403 32.71 1.17 9.17
N GLY A 404 32.41 2.47 9.12
CA GLY A 404 33.35 3.49 9.54
C GLY A 404 32.72 4.86 9.82
N ASN A 405 33.59 5.88 9.91
CA ASN A 405 33.22 7.26 10.18
C ASN A 405 33.91 8.20 9.17
N SER A 406 33.14 9.04 8.50
CA SER A 406 33.68 10.00 7.51
C SER A 406 34.19 11.31 8.13
N GLY A 407 33.91 11.54 9.42
CA GLY A 407 34.08 12.81 10.11
C GLY A 407 33.03 13.88 9.75
N LYS A 408 32.16 13.63 8.77
CA LYS A 408 31.17 14.59 8.25
C LYS A 408 29.79 14.43 8.88
N ALA A 409 29.45 13.25 9.40
CA ALA A 409 28.19 13.03 10.10
C ALA A 409 28.17 13.79 11.45
N PRO A 410 27.04 14.34 11.89
CA PRO A 410 26.86 14.85 13.26
C PRO A 410 27.13 13.74 14.28
N ASP A 411 27.73 14.06 15.44
CA ASP A 411 28.22 13.05 16.39
C ASP A 411 27.11 12.10 16.86
N LYS A 412 25.95 12.65 17.27
CA LYS A 412 24.79 11.82 17.61
C LYS A 412 24.29 10.99 16.43
N GLY A 413 24.37 11.51 15.22
CA GLY A 413 24.01 10.75 14.03
C GLY A 413 24.94 9.56 13.84
N GLN A 414 26.25 9.77 13.97
CA GLN A 414 27.25 8.72 13.84
C GLN A 414 27.08 7.64 14.92
N GLU A 415 26.76 8.01 16.16
CA GLU A 415 26.49 7.06 17.25
C GLU A 415 25.35 6.08 16.89
N TYR A 416 24.25 6.57 16.31
CA TYR A 416 23.14 5.70 15.88
C TYR A 416 23.46 4.92 14.60
N TRP A 417 24.27 5.48 13.72
CA TRP A 417 24.76 4.77 12.53
C TRP A 417 25.57 3.52 12.91
N GLU A 418 26.45 3.65 13.91
CA GLU A 418 27.28 2.55 14.40
C GLU A 418 26.49 1.47 15.14
N LYS A 419 25.27 1.77 15.62
CA LYS A 419 24.37 0.76 16.20
C LYS A 419 23.72 -0.13 15.16
N LEU A 420 23.53 0.35 13.93
CA LEU A 420 22.95 -0.44 12.84
C LEU A 420 23.86 -1.57 12.43
N ASP A 421 23.28 -2.72 12.05
CA ASP A 421 24.06 -3.76 11.39
C ASP A 421 24.57 -3.31 10.01
N GLN A 422 25.60 -3.98 9.52
CA GLN A 422 26.20 -3.65 8.23
C GLN A 422 25.18 -3.71 7.08
N THR A 423 24.16 -4.58 7.16
CA THR A 423 23.16 -4.72 6.11
C THR A 423 22.26 -3.48 6.02
N LEU A 424 21.80 -2.94 7.14
CA LEU A 424 21.02 -1.72 7.19
C LEU A 424 21.87 -0.50 6.83
N GLN A 425 23.13 -0.45 7.27
CA GLN A 425 24.07 0.59 6.83
C GLN A 425 24.22 0.58 5.30
N GLU A 426 24.43 -0.58 4.69
CA GLU A 426 24.50 -0.70 3.22
C GLU A 426 23.20 -0.28 2.55
N CYS A 427 22.04 -0.68 3.07
CA CYS A 427 20.75 -0.29 2.49
C CYS A 427 20.57 1.24 2.49
N PHE A 428 20.88 1.91 3.60
CA PHE A 428 20.79 3.38 3.68
C PHE A 428 21.82 4.06 2.79
N TYR A 429 23.07 3.61 2.83
CA TYR A 429 24.14 4.15 1.99
C TYR A 429 23.78 4.07 0.50
N GLN A 430 23.34 2.89 0.04
CA GLN A 430 22.97 2.68 -1.36
C GLN A 430 21.70 3.45 -1.78
N THR A 431 20.90 3.91 -0.82
CA THR A 431 19.69 4.72 -1.08
C THR A 431 19.99 6.21 -1.16
N PHE A 432 20.85 6.73 -0.28
CA PHE A 432 21.06 8.18 -0.14
C PHE A 432 22.34 8.69 -0.79
N GLN A 433 23.36 7.86 -0.95
CA GLN A 433 24.62 8.29 -1.57
C GLN A 433 24.47 8.39 -3.09
N LYS A 434 25.02 9.47 -3.67
CA LYS A 434 25.11 9.65 -5.12
C LYS A 434 25.76 8.43 -5.77
N GLY A 435 25.11 7.87 -6.79
CA GLY A 435 25.59 6.67 -7.50
C GLY A 435 25.31 5.36 -6.77
N GLY A 436 24.66 5.39 -5.60
CA GLY A 436 24.19 4.20 -4.91
C GLY A 436 23.17 3.42 -5.74
N LYS A 437 23.12 2.11 -5.54
CA LYS A 437 22.27 1.16 -6.27
C LYS A 437 20.78 1.54 -6.25
N TYR A 438 20.31 2.12 -5.14
CA TYR A 438 18.91 2.48 -4.91
C TYR A 438 18.67 4.00 -4.94
N ALA A 439 19.68 4.78 -5.34
CA ALA A 439 19.64 6.24 -5.42
C ALA A 439 18.89 6.75 -6.66
N ASP A 440 18.66 5.90 -7.67
CA ASP A 440 17.85 6.24 -8.84
C ASP A 440 16.39 5.85 -8.60
N GLU A 441 15.46 6.72 -8.99
CA GLU A 441 14.01 6.51 -8.86
C GLU A 441 13.51 5.17 -9.40
N LYS A 442 14.17 4.61 -10.42
CA LYS A 442 13.79 3.32 -11.02
C LYS A 442 14.14 2.13 -10.14
N ASN A 443 15.07 2.31 -9.20
CA ASN A 443 15.68 1.25 -8.42
C ASN A 443 15.48 1.41 -6.91
N ILE A 444 14.65 2.36 -6.45
CA ILE A 444 14.46 2.61 -5.02
C ILE A 444 14.08 1.33 -4.27
N LEU A 445 14.73 1.11 -3.13
CA LEU A 445 14.56 -0.08 -2.30
C LEU A 445 13.13 -0.15 -1.74
N LYS A 446 12.46 -1.28 -1.97
CA LYS A 446 11.05 -1.46 -1.60
C LYS A 446 10.86 -1.67 -0.09
N PRO A 447 9.71 -1.27 0.48
CA PRO A 447 9.38 -1.47 1.89
C PRO A 447 9.50 -2.91 2.38
N GLU A 448 9.18 -3.91 1.56
CA GLU A 448 9.27 -5.32 1.94
C GLU A 448 10.72 -5.76 2.19
N ILE A 449 11.68 -5.16 1.50
CA ILE A 449 13.11 -5.45 1.71
C ILE A 449 13.60 -4.77 2.98
N TRP A 450 13.22 -3.50 3.20
CA TRP A 450 13.46 -2.82 4.48
C TRP A 450 12.90 -3.63 5.64
N LEU A 451 11.64 -4.07 5.55
CA LEU A 451 10.96 -4.84 6.59
C LEU A 451 11.75 -6.09 6.97
N LYS A 452 12.18 -6.87 5.97
CA LYS A 452 13.00 -8.07 6.20
C LYS A 452 14.30 -7.75 6.95
N HIS A 453 14.99 -6.67 6.60
CA HIS A 453 16.25 -6.30 7.24
C HIS A 453 16.06 -5.76 8.65
N PHE A 454 15.07 -4.88 8.85
CA PHE A 454 14.71 -4.37 10.18
C PHE A 454 14.24 -5.49 11.12
N GLU A 455 13.43 -6.45 10.65
CA GLU A 455 13.00 -7.60 11.46
C GLU A 455 14.16 -8.52 11.86
N LYS A 456 15.14 -8.72 10.97
CA LYS A 456 16.35 -9.47 11.28
C LYS A 456 17.18 -8.74 12.33
N PHE A 457 17.41 -7.44 12.13
CA PHE A 457 18.19 -6.61 13.03
C PHE A 457 17.54 -6.48 14.43
N HIS A 458 16.22 -6.31 14.47
CA HIS A 458 15.47 -6.27 15.72
C HIS A 458 15.64 -7.53 16.58
N LYS A 459 15.77 -8.71 15.94
CA LYS A 459 16.01 -9.98 16.64
C LYS A 459 17.43 -10.11 17.19
N SER A 460 18.40 -9.37 16.64
CA SER A 460 19.78 -9.37 17.12
C SER A 460 20.08 -8.34 18.21
N LEU A 461 19.21 -7.33 18.37
CA LEU A 461 19.19 -6.42 19.52
C LEU A 461 18.58 -7.11 20.73
#